data_AF-A0AAJ4MTZ3-F1
#
_entry.id   AF-A0AAJ4MTZ3-F1
#
_cell.length_a   1.000
_cell.length_b   1.000
_cell.length_c   1.000
_cell.angle_alpha   90.00
_cell.angle_beta   90.00
_cell.angle_gamma   90.00
#
_symmetry.space_group_name_H-M   'P 1'
#
loop_
_entity.id
_entity.type
_entity.pdbx_description
1 polymer ?
#
loop_
_entity_poly.entity_id
_entity_poly.type
_entity_poly.pdbx_seq_one_letter_code
_entity_poly.pdbx_strand_id
1 'polypeptide(L)'
;MRRALVLLDTDFDGARLRAACAAHGGRRLHYIALAPRPVDARHLPEQWRAQWPPCVPGLHRMVSHDGLVTLDVLIGEPDACLAQLSARVDEVHLAWVPAATPVLARLMMDGARLQAVHLDEAQRAALQKNGFVFDESRLRAVFYARREEYAAVTVPERRAIVIGAGVAGAAACERLAARGWKVTLIERHAQPASEASGNLAGIFMPLMSKDDNIATRLVRTAYLYSLSRWKDLGGIGAAIEGVQSGVLHLARDGAHAQVQRQIAASGLYPREFARWLEAPEASAMLGAPAPDGAWWFEQGGWARPSSVCAAMLDACGASLTRRFSSSALRLERGEEEWLVRDAQGTLIAAAPTVILAAGTGAVDFEQAASLPLDAVRGQVTHLAEGSLPSLPFVVCREAYMTPAHQGVMCVGASYDADADTDLRPSSQEDNIGKIADILGVAPFDAPLAGRTGFRCMAPDRLPLAGALPDPGVPGRCERLRDVPRWPGLFGLLGYASRGLIWAPLAAELLACQLEGEPLPLERQLAEALDPARFLLRERRRAA
;
A
#
# COMPACT_ATOMS: atom_id res chain seq x y z
N MET A 1 -9.70 6.40 23.00
CA MET A 1 -8.22 6.40 23.11
C MET A 1 -7.71 7.81 22.81
N ARG A 2 -6.69 8.32 23.49
CA ARG A 2 -6.16 9.67 23.21
C ARG A 2 -5.36 9.68 21.91
N ARG A 3 -5.41 10.79 21.16
CA ARG A 3 -4.58 11.02 19.95
C ARG A 3 -3.09 10.83 20.28
N ALA A 4 -2.33 10.26 19.34
CA ALA A 4 -0.88 10.12 19.46
C ALA A 4 -0.20 11.49 19.48
N LEU A 5 0.87 11.63 20.27
CA LEU A 5 1.78 12.77 20.17
C LEU A 5 2.57 12.63 18.87
N VAL A 6 2.58 13.66 18.03
CA VAL A 6 3.31 13.65 16.75
C VAL A 6 4.55 14.54 16.84
N LEU A 7 5.73 13.93 16.70
CA LEU A 7 7.03 14.61 16.70
C LEU A 7 7.62 14.61 15.29
N LEU A 8 8.13 15.75 14.83
CA LEU A 8 8.92 15.89 13.60
C LEU A 8 10.39 16.18 13.92
N ASP A 9 11.29 15.33 13.47
CA ASP A 9 12.74 15.50 13.58
C ASP A 9 13.32 15.73 12.18
N THR A 10 13.91 16.91 11.96
CA THR A 10 14.38 17.30 10.62
C THR A 10 15.82 16.85 10.32
N ASP A 11 16.47 16.14 11.23
CA ASP A 11 17.81 15.59 11.06
C ASP A 11 17.96 14.28 11.85
N PHE A 12 17.56 13.15 11.27
CA PHE A 12 17.50 11.91 12.04
C PHE A 12 18.88 11.34 12.43
N ASP A 13 19.18 11.30 13.73
CA ASP A 13 20.41 10.71 14.29
C ASP A 13 20.17 9.49 15.21
N GLY A 14 18.90 9.08 15.39
CA GLY A 14 18.47 7.97 16.24
C GLY A 14 18.60 8.22 17.76
N ALA A 15 19.42 9.18 18.21
CA ALA A 15 19.55 9.53 19.62
C ALA A 15 18.27 10.22 20.13
N ARG A 16 17.72 11.14 19.34
CA ARG A 16 16.43 11.80 19.63
C ARG A 16 15.26 10.82 19.67
N LEU A 17 15.24 9.84 18.78
CA LEU A 17 14.25 8.76 18.81
C LEU A 17 14.30 7.98 20.12
N ARG A 18 15.48 7.59 20.59
CA ARG A 18 15.63 6.90 21.88
C ARG A 18 15.11 7.75 23.05
N ALA A 19 15.42 9.04 23.06
CA ALA A 19 14.93 9.95 24.10
C ALA A 19 13.39 10.07 24.06
N ALA A 20 12.79 10.20 22.87
CA ALA A 20 11.34 10.25 22.69
C ALA A 20 10.66 8.94 23.12
N CYS A 21 11.26 7.78 22.80
CA CYS A 21 10.80 6.47 23.26
C CYS A 21 10.95 6.26 24.78
N ALA A 22 11.86 6.95 25.45
CA ALA A 22 11.91 6.93 26.91
C ALA A 22 10.84 7.86 27.52
N ALA A 23 10.55 8.98 26.85
CA ALA A 23 9.70 10.04 27.37
C ALA A 23 8.19 9.83 27.14
N HIS A 24 7.77 9.01 26.18
CA HIS A 24 6.34 8.88 25.86
C HIS A 24 5.49 8.25 26.99
N GLY A 25 6.12 7.53 27.94
CA GLY A 25 5.48 7.06 29.18
C GLY A 25 4.23 6.21 28.94
N GLY A 26 4.26 5.32 27.94
CA GLY A 26 3.13 4.45 27.58
C GLY A 26 2.04 5.13 26.74
N ARG A 27 2.18 6.42 26.39
CA ARG A 27 1.28 7.10 25.45
C ARG A 27 1.66 6.76 24.02
N ARG A 28 0.71 6.84 23.07
CA ARG A 28 1.05 6.70 21.66
C ARG A 28 1.93 7.85 21.18
N LEU A 29 3.00 7.52 20.48
CA LEU A 29 3.96 8.42 19.86
C LEU A 29 4.01 8.13 18.36
N HIS A 30 3.96 9.18 17.55
CA HIS A 30 4.26 9.12 16.13
C HIS A 30 5.48 9.98 15.86
N TYR A 31 6.60 9.33 15.55
CA TYR A 31 7.87 9.98 15.28
C TYR A 31 8.09 10.04 13.77
N ILE A 32 8.17 11.24 13.21
CA ILE A 32 8.45 11.49 11.80
C ILE A 32 9.88 12.00 11.71
N ALA A 33 10.71 11.31 10.93
CA ALA A 33 12.11 11.60 10.79
C ALA A 33 12.45 11.93 9.33
N LEU A 34 13.03 13.10 9.08
CA LEU A 34 13.58 13.46 7.78
C LEU A 34 15.05 13.05 7.73
N ALA A 35 15.42 12.35 6.66
CA ALA A 35 16.77 11.87 6.45
C ALA A 35 17.24 12.30 5.04
N PRO A 36 18.20 13.24 4.92
CA PRO A 36 18.73 13.68 3.62
C PRO A 36 19.41 12.55 2.83
N ARG A 37 19.85 11.51 3.55
CA ARG A 37 20.54 10.33 3.03
C ARG A 37 20.03 9.09 3.77
N PRO A 38 20.20 7.90 3.18
CA PRO A 38 19.89 6.66 3.89
C PRO A 38 20.60 6.58 5.23
N VAL A 39 19.87 6.15 6.25
CA VAL A 39 20.35 6.10 7.63
C VAL A 39 21.04 4.77 7.88
N ASP A 40 22.21 4.82 8.52
CA ASP A 40 22.86 3.62 9.03
C ASP A 40 22.15 3.11 10.30
N ALA A 41 21.29 2.11 10.11
CA ALA A 41 20.48 1.54 11.19
C ALA A 41 21.25 0.64 12.16
N ARG A 42 22.56 0.38 11.95
CA ARG A 42 23.35 -0.49 12.82
C ARG A 42 23.42 -0.01 14.27
N HIS A 43 23.29 1.31 14.48
CA HIS A 43 23.32 1.95 15.79
C HIS A 43 21.94 2.16 16.43
N LEU A 44 20.87 1.71 15.76
CA LEU A 44 19.52 1.79 16.31
C LEU A 44 19.24 0.60 17.23
N PRO A 45 18.34 0.77 18.21
CA PRO A 45 17.83 -0.33 19.03
C PRO A 45 17.35 -1.51 18.16
N GLU A 46 17.53 -2.74 18.66
CA GLU A 46 17.24 -3.98 17.94
C GLU A 46 15.83 -4.00 17.32
N GLN A 47 14.82 -3.52 18.05
CA GLN A 47 13.44 -3.47 17.57
C GLN A 47 13.27 -2.69 16.26
N TRP A 48 14.05 -1.63 16.05
CA TRP A 48 14.00 -0.80 14.85
C TRP A 48 14.91 -1.39 13.78
N ARG A 49 16.10 -1.87 14.16
CA ARG A 49 17.04 -2.53 13.25
C ARG A 49 16.42 -3.74 12.56
N ALA A 50 15.58 -4.52 13.27
CA ALA A 50 14.91 -5.70 12.72
C ALA A 50 13.80 -5.40 11.69
N GLN A 51 13.33 -4.15 11.62
CA GLN A 51 12.29 -3.68 10.71
C GLN A 51 12.81 -2.68 9.67
N TRP A 52 14.10 -2.30 9.76
CA TRP A 52 14.65 -1.22 8.97
C TRP A 52 14.59 -1.55 7.48
N PRO A 53 14.05 -0.66 6.63
CA PRO A 53 13.95 -0.91 5.20
C PRO A 53 15.34 -0.90 4.54
N PRO A 54 15.49 -1.50 3.35
CA PRO A 54 16.63 -1.23 2.48
C PRO A 54 16.80 0.28 2.25
N CYS A 55 18.03 0.71 2.01
CA CYS A 55 18.40 2.11 1.81
C CYS A 55 17.84 2.69 0.49
N VAL A 56 16.54 2.91 0.40
CA VAL A 56 15.85 3.43 -0.80
C VAL A 56 15.05 4.70 -0.49
N PRO A 57 14.85 5.61 -1.46
CA PRO A 57 14.11 6.85 -1.24
C PRO A 57 12.61 6.63 -0.96
N GLY A 58 12.00 7.60 -0.27
CA GLY A 58 10.57 7.62 0.03
C GLY A 58 10.27 7.55 1.53
N LEU A 59 8.99 7.42 1.86
CA LEU A 59 8.50 7.29 3.22
C LEU A 59 8.42 5.81 3.62
N HIS A 60 9.05 5.47 4.75
CA HIS A 60 9.03 4.11 5.30
C HIS A 60 8.45 4.11 6.71
N ARG A 61 7.35 3.39 6.90
CA ARG A 61 6.69 3.24 8.20
C ARG A 61 7.10 1.96 8.91
N MET A 62 7.47 2.09 10.18
CA MET A 62 7.72 1.00 11.12
C MET A 62 6.88 1.20 12.39
N VAL A 63 6.60 0.12 13.11
CA VAL A 63 5.78 0.16 14.33
C VAL A 63 6.45 -0.68 15.42
N SER A 64 6.46 -0.19 16.65
CA SER A 64 6.97 -0.97 17.79
C SER A 64 6.09 -2.20 18.05
N HIS A 65 6.67 -3.24 18.65
CA HIS A 65 5.95 -4.51 18.93
C HIS A 65 4.69 -4.31 19.79
N ASP A 66 4.67 -3.31 20.67
CA ASP A 66 3.53 -2.96 21.51
C ASP A 66 2.51 -2.03 20.84
N GLY A 67 2.78 -1.58 19.59
CA GLY A 67 1.92 -0.67 18.84
C GLY A 67 1.90 0.77 19.37
N LEU A 68 2.72 1.12 20.36
CA LEU A 68 2.70 2.45 20.98
C LEU A 68 3.52 3.48 20.22
N VAL A 69 4.54 3.07 19.46
CA VAL A 69 5.41 3.98 18.71
C VAL A 69 5.33 3.65 17.22
N THR A 70 4.92 4.64 16.42
CA THR A 70 5.05 4.63 14.96
C THR A 70 6.26 5.46 14.58
N LEU A 71 7.15 4.92 13.75
CA LEU A 71 8.30 5.63 13.18
C LEU A 71 8.12 5.73 11.66
N ASP A 72 8.00 6.95 11.15
CA ASP A 72 8.07 7.24 9.72
C ASP A 72 9.44 7.85 9.40
N VAL A 73 10.18 7.24 8.47
CA VAL A 73 11.46 7.75 7.99
C VAL A 73 11.30 8.16 6.53
N LEU A 74 11.51 9.44 6.23
CA LEU A 74 11.49 9.95 4.86
C LEU A 74 12.93 10.15 4.40
N ILE A 75 13.34 9.32 3.43
CA ILE A 75 14.67 9.38 2.82
C ILE A 75 14.60 10.17 1.52
N GLY A 76 15.27 11.32 1.47
CA GLY A 76 15.31 12.19 0.30
C GLY A 76 15.70 13.63 0.64
N GLU A 77 15.67 14.52 -0.35
CA GLU A 77 15.98 15.93 -0.14
C GLU A 77 15.04 16.55 0.94
N PRO A 78 15.57 17.23 1.98
CA PRO A 78 14.77 17.62 3.14
C PRO A 78 13.57 18.53 2.86
N ASP A 79 13.69 19.58 2.03
CA ASP A 79 12.58 20.49 1.71
C ASP A 79 11.49 19.75 0.91
N ALA A 80 11.88 18.93 -0.05
CA ALA A 80 10.99 18.07 -0.81
C ALA A 80 10.26 17.08 0.10
N CYS A 81 10.96 16.42 1.02
CA CYS A 81 10.35 15.50 1.97
C CYS A 81 9.34 16.20 2.88
N LEU A 82 9.71 17.36 3.45
CA LEU A 82 8.83 18.16 4.28
C LEU A 82 7.55 18.57 3.53
N ALA A 83 7.66 18.96 2.26
CA ALA A 83 6.52 19.31 1.41
C ALA A 83 5.54 18.14 1.18
N GLN A 84 6.05 16.91 1.18
CA GLN A 84 5.29 15.68 1.00
C GLN A 84 4.62 15.17 2.27
N LEU A 85 4.93 15.70 3.45
CA LEU A 85 4.26 15.24 4.68
C LEU A 85 2.79 15.64 4.71
N SER A 86 1.97 14.73 5.21
CA SER A 86 0.58 14.98 5.60
C SER A 86 0.42 14.54 7.05
N ALA A 87 0.62 15.48 7.96
CA ALA A 87 0.64 15.26 9.40
C ALA A 87 0.11 16.50 10.14
N ARG A 88 -0.22 16.28 11.41
CA ARG A 88 -0.52 17.31 12.41
C ARG A 88 0.48 17.16 13.54
N VAL A 89 1.49 18.01 13.57
CA VAL A 89 2.69 17.90 14.41
C VAL A 89 2.50 18.71 15.69
N ASP A 90 2.77 18.07 16.82
CA ASP A 90 2.68 18.69 18.14
C ASP A 90 4.04 19.21 18.62
N GLU A 91 5.14 18.61 18.14
CA GLU A 91 6.50 19.03 18.45
C GLU A 91 7.45 18.88 17.25
N VAL A 92 8.29 19.88 16.98
CA VAL A 92 9.32 19.82 15.95
C VAL A 92 10.71 20.11 16.51
N HIS A 93 11.66 19.23 16.22
CA HIS A 93 13.09 19.43 16.44
C HIS A 93 13.71 19.86 15.10
N LEU A 94 14.08 21.12 15.02
CA LEU A 94 14.46 21.81 13.79
C LEU A 94 15.98 21.99 13.72
N ALA A 95 16.63 21.16 12.91
CA ALA A 95 18.07 21.26 12.63
C ALA A 95 18.41 22.31 11.57
N TRP A 96 17.48 22.60 10.66
CA TRP A 96 17.61 23.58 9.58
C TRP A 96 16.24 24.23 9.32
N VAL A 97 16.22 25.47 8.85
CA VAL A 97 14.96 26.15 8.51
C VAL A 97 14.60 25.91 7.05
N PRO A 98 13.39 25.42 6.74
CA PRO A 98 12.99 25.19 5.37
C PRO A 98 12.84 26.45 4.56
N ALA A 99 13.24 26.36 3.28
CA ALA A 99 13.17 27.48 2.35
C ALA A 99 11.73 28.02 2.25
N ALA A 100 10.75 27.12 2.28
CA ALA A 100 9.33 27.45 2.36
C ALA A 100 8.78 27.22 3.77
N THR A 101 9.08 28.14 4.71
CA THR A 101 8.55 28.13 6.08
C THR A 101 7.01 27.96 6.20
N PRO A 102 6.16 28.43 5.26
CA PRO A 102 4.73 28.12 5.28
C PRO A 102 4.40 26.62 5.22
N VAL A 103 5.27 25.79 4.63
CA VAL A 103 5.11 24.33 4.61
C VAL A 103 5.21 23.76 6.02
N LEU A 104 6.20 24.21 6.81
CA LEU A 104 6.34 23.80 8.21
C LEU A 104 5.13 24.24 9.04
N ALA A 105 4.72 25.51 8.91
CA ALA A 105 3.55 26.06 9.61
C ALA A 105 2.27 25.27 9.32
N ARG A 106 2.05 24.85 8.07
CA ARG A 106 0.89 24.02 7.66
C ARG A 106 0.82 22.68 8.39
N LEU A 107 1.97 22.13 8.82
CA LEU A 107 2.03 20.84 9.52
C LEU A 107 1.78 20.98 11.02
N MET A 108 1.96 22.17 11.60
CA MET A 108 1.86 22.36 13.05
C MET A 108 0.42 22.32 13.54
N MET A 109 0.21 21.80 14.75
CA MET A 109 -1.01 22.05 15.53
C MET A 109 -0.94 23.41 16.22
N ASP A 110 -2.10 24.01 16.49
CA ASP A 110 -2.15 25.16 17.40
C ASP A 110 -1.57 24.77 18.78
N GLY A 111 -0.66 25.60 19.29
CA GLY A 111 0.12 25.30 20.49
C GLY A 111 1.31 24.34 20.29
N ALA A 112 1.64 23.93 19.06
CA ALA A 112 2.78 23.06 18.80
C ALA A 112 4.10 23.72 19.20
N ARG A 113 5.04 22.91 19.70
CA ARG A 113 6.35 23.38 20.16
C ARG A 113 7.40 23.20 19.08
N LEU A 114 8.29 24.18 18.96
CA LEU A 114 9.47 24.13 18.13
C LEU A 114 10.71 24.25 19.02
N GLN A 115 11.70 23.38 18.77
CA GLN A 115 13.03 23.47 19.33
C GLN A 115 14.04 23.47 18.17
N ALA A 116 14.78 24.56 18.00
CA ALA A 116 15.82 24.68 16.98
C ALA A 116 17.22 24.44 17.56
N VAL A 117 18.12 23.91 16.73
CA VAL A 117 19.54 23.77 17.08
C VAL A 117 20.26 25.12 17.00
N HIS A 118 20.02 25.85 15.91
CA HIS A 118 20.57 27.18 15.66
C HIS A 118 19.58 27.99 14.80
N LEU A 119 19.57 29.32 14.95
CA LEU A 119 18.78 30.23 14.14
C LEU A 119 19.48 31.58 14.01
N ASP A 120 19.65 32.05 12.78
CA ASP A 120 19.97 33.46 12.53
C ASP A 120 18.73 34.36 12.65
N GLU A 121 18.94 35.68 12.55
CA GLU A 121 17.86 36.66 12.71
C GLU A 121 16.83 36.58 11.57
N ALA A 122 17.26 36.29 10.33
CA ALA A 122 16.38 36.21 9.17
C ALA A 122 15.50 34.95 9.22
N GLN A 123 16.08 33.80 9.56
CA GLN A 123 15.41 32.53 9.80
C GLN A 123 14.36 32.64 10.90
N ARG A 124 14.71 33.29 12.01
CA ARG A 124 13.78 33.59 13.09
C ARG A 124 12.64 34.49 12.65
N ALA A 125 12.94 35.58 11.95
CA ALA A 125 11.93 36.49 11.44
C ALA A 125 10.97 35.78 10.47
N ALA A 126 11.48 34.85 9.65
CA ALA A 126 10.66 34.02 8.75
C ALA A 126 9.71 33.10 9.55
N LEU A 127 10.19 32.45 10.61
CA LEU A 127 9.35 31.63 11.50
C LEU A 127 8.30 32.51 12.22
N GLN A 128 8.68 33.66 12.77
CA GLN A 128 7.75 34.59 13.42
C GLN A 128 6.66 35.07 12.46
N LYS A 129 7.03 35.39 11.20
CA LYS A 129 6.08 35.75 10.14
C LYS A 129 5.08 34.63 9.84
N ASN A 130 5.39 33.39 10.20
CA ASN A 130 4.52 32.22 10.02
C ASN A 130 3.88 31.70 11.32
N GLY A 131 3.86 32.50 12.40
CA GLY A 131 3.06 32.19 13.61
C GLY A 131 3.85 31.56 14.77
N PHE A 132 5.18 31.46 14.67
CA PHE A 132 6.00 30.98 15.78
C PHE A 132 6.39 32.13 16.73
N VAL A 133 6.04 32.01 18.01
CA VAL A 133 6.38 32.98 19.06
C VAL A 133 7.51 32.41 19.91
N PHE A 134 8.66 33.08 19.91
CA PHE A 134 9.87 32.62 20.58
C PHE A 134 9.92 33.01 22.06
N ASP A 135 10.58 32.16 22.84
CA ASP A 135 10.98 32.48 24.22
C ASP A 135 12.27 33.31 24.28
N GLU A 136 12.73 33.62 25.50
CA GLU A 136 13.97 34.36 25.74
C GLU A 136 15.21 33.66 25.20
N SER A 137 15.22 32.32 25.17
CA SER A 137 16.35 31.54 24.63
C SER A 137 16.53 31.76 23.14
N ARG A 138 15.48 32.26 22.46
CA ARG A 138 15.51 32.50 21.02
C ARG A 138 15.78 31.21 20.22
N LEU A 139 15.61 30.03 20.81
CA LEU A 139 15.73 28.74 20.13
C LEU A 139 14.51 27.84 20.34
N ARG A 140 13.56 28.26 21.19
CA ARG A 140 12.28 27.58 21.38
C ARG A 140 11.15 28.51 21.01
N ALA A 141 10.10 27.95 20.41
CA ALA A 141 8.91 28.71 20.06
C ALA A 141 7.65 27.88 20.24
N VAL A 142 6.52 28.57 20.38
CA VAL A 142 5.17 27.99 20.30
C VAL A 142 4.49 28.52 19.05
N PHE A 143 3.89 27.62 18.27
CA PHE A 143 3.12 27.96 17.09
C PHE A 143 1.69 28.35 17.49
N TYR A 144 1.23 29.50 16.99
CA TYR A 144 -0.16 29.93 17.11
C TYR A 144 -0.77 30.11 15.72
N ALA A 145 -1.86 29.39 15.47
CA ALA A 145 -2.57 29.43 14.21
C ALA A 145 -3.20 30.81 13.99
N ARG A 146 -2.99 31.40 12.80
CA ARG A 146 -3.59 32.69 12.43
C ARG A 146 -4.98 32.58 11.77
N ARG A 147 -5.53 31.36 11.67
CA ARG A 147 -6.80 31.07 10.99
C ARG A 147 -7.66 30.10 11.80
N GLU A 148 -8.97 30.27 11.71
CA GLU A 148 -10.01 29.33 12.20
C GLU A 148 -10.05 27.97 11.45
N GLU A 149 -9.11 27.70 10.54
CA GLU A 149 -9.09 26.48 9.69
C GLU A 149 -8.69 25.18 10.43
N TYR A 150 -8.49 25.22 11.75
CA TYR A 150 -8.30 24.00 12.54
C TYR A 150 -9.66 23.43 12.95
N ALA A 151 -10.31 22.73 12.02
CA ALA A 151 -11.39 21.83 12.38
C ALA A 151 -10.89 20.86 13.47
N ALA A 152 -11.63 20.78 14.59
CA ALA A 152 -11.31 19.86 15.66
C ALA A 152 -11.23 18.43 15.08
N VAL A 153 -10.18 17.69 15.44
CA VAL A 153 -10.08 16.27 15.08
C VAL A 153 -11.16 15.54 15.86
N THR A 154 -12.24 15.15 15.19
CA THR A 154 -13.26 14.30 15.78
C THR A 154 -12.70 12.88 15.89
N VAL A 155 -12.82 12.28 17.07
CA VAL A 155 -12.47 10.87 17.24
C VAL A 155 -13.57 10.07 16.55
N PRO A 156 -13.25 9.19 15.57
CA PRO A 156 -14.28 8.42 14.90
C PRO A 156 -14.94 7.44 15.87
N GLU A 157 -16.23 7.17 15.67
CA GLU A 157 -16.83 5.98 16.25
C GLU A 157 -16.19 4.75 15.59
N ARG A 158 -15.49 3.94 16.38
CA ARG A 158 -14.65 2.84 15.89
C ARG A 158 -15.45 1.56 15.60
N ARG A 159 -16.50 1.70 14.79
CA ARG A 159 -17.30 0.59 14.28
C ARG A 159 -17.37 0.68 12.77
N ALA A 160 -17.04 -0.40 12.10
CA ALA A 160 -17.00 -0.46 10.65
C ALA A 160 -17.61 -1.74 10.10
N ILE A 161 -18.16 -1.64 8.89
CA ILE A 161 -18.48 -2.80 8.06
C ILE A 161 -17.48 -2.84 6.90
N VAL A 162 -16.92 -4.02 6.63
CA VAL A 162 -16.10 -4.29 5.45
C VAL A 162 -16.86 -5.26 4.56
N ILE A 163 -17.03 -4.91 3.29
CA ILE A 163 -17.74 -5.75 2.30
C ILE A 163 -16.73 -6.36 1.35
N GLY A 164 -16.59 -7.69 1.38
CA GLY A 164 -15.65 -8.49 0.60
C GLY A 164 -14.46 -8.95 1.44
N ALA A 165 -14.21 -10.27 1.47
CA ALA A 165 -13.13 -10.92 2.22
C ALA A 165 -11.98 -11.40 1.32
N GLY A 166 -11.69 -10.66 0.24
CA GLY A 166 -10.42 -10.75 -0.49
C GLY A 166 -9.28 -10.06 0.27
N VAL A 167 -8.09 -9.97 -0.35
CA VAL A 167 -6.90 -9.38 0.29
C VAL A 167 -7.13 -7.94 0.78
N ALA A 168 -7.89 -7.13 0.05
CA ALA A 168 -8.21 -5.75 0.42
C ALA A 168 -9.03 -5.68 1.72
N GLY A 169 -10.11 -6.47 1.82
CA GLY A 169 -10.98 -6.46 2.99
C GLY A 169 -10.34 -7.10 4.21
N ALA A 170 -9.55 -8.16 4.02
CA ALA A 170 -8.76 -8.75 5.09
C ALA A 170 -7.74 -7.77 5.67
N ALA A 171 -7.02 -7.03 4.82
CA ALA A 171 -6.09 -5.99 5.28
C ALA A 171 -6.83 -4.83 5.98
N ALA A 172 -8.01 -4.43 5.48
CA ALA A 172 -8.84 -3.41 6.13
C ALA A 172 -9.23 -3.83 7.55
N CYS A 173 -9.74 -5.06 7.70
CA CYS A 173 -10.11 -5.60 9.01
C CYS A 173 -8.92 -5.57 9.96
N GLU A 174 -7.75 -5.99 9.50
CA GLU A 174 -6.55 -6.11 10.31
C GLU A 174 -5.95 -4.74 10.73
N ARG A 175 -5.93 -3.74 9.83
CA ARG A 175 -5.47 -2.38 10.16
C ARG A 175 -6.44 -1.59 11.03
N LEU A 176 -7.75 -1.84 10.90
CA LEU A 176 -8.76 -1.27 11.77
C LEU A 176 -8.75 -1.93 13.15
N ALA A 177 -8.70 -3.27 13.22
CA ALA A 177 -8.64 -4.01 14.48
C ALA A 177 -7.42 -3.63 15.32
N ALA A 178 -6.25 -3.41 14.69
CA ALA A 178 -5.04 -2.94 15.36
C ALA A 178 -5.18 -1.55 16.03
N ARG A 179 -6.18 -0.76 15.61
CA ARG A 179 -6.54 0.54 16.22
C ARG A 179 -7.75 0.44 17.16
N GLY A 180 -8.19 -0.79 17.47
CA GLY A 180 -9.28 -1.07 18.39
C GLY A 180 -10.68 -0.92 17.77
N TRP A 181 -10.81 -0.97 16.45
CA TRP A 181 -12.11 -0.97 15.79
C TRP A 181 -12.84 -2.29 15.96
N LYS A 182 -14.16 -2.21 16.07
CA LYS A 182 -15.06 -3.36 15.92
C LYS A 182 -15.51 -3.46 14.47
N VAL A 183 -15.13 -4.55 13.81
CA VAL A 183 -15.33 -4.73 12.38
C VAL A 183 -16.30 -5.87 12.13
N THR A 184 -17.34 -5.62 11.33
CA THR A 184 -18.16 -6.68 10.74
C THR A 184 -17.72 -6.90 9.30
N LEU A 185 -17.17 -8.07 9.00
CA LEU A 185 -16.79 -8.45 7.65
C LEU A 185 -17.91 -9.27 7.02
N ILE A 186 -18.43 -8.80 5.88
CA ILE A 186 -19.48 -9.47 5.10
C ILE A 186 -18.85 -10.07 3.84
N GLU A 187 -19.11 -11.35 3.60
CA GLU A 187 -18.63 -12.10 2.44
C GLU A 187 -19.73 -13.03 1.92
N ARG A 188 -19.91 -13.03 0.59
CA ARG A 188 -20.95 -13.85 -0.07
C ARG A 188 -20.60 -15.33 -0.09
N HIS A 189 -19.31 -15.65 -0.12
CA HIS A 189 -18.81 -17.01 -0.11
C HIS A 189 -18.73 -17.57 1.31
N ALA A 190 -18.66 -18.90 1.43
CA ALA A 190 -18.52 -19.57 2.73
C ALA A 190 -17.12 -19.38 3.35
N GLN A 191 -16.14 -18.95 2.56
CA GLN A 191 -14.73 -18.77 2.95
C GLN A 191 -14.16 -17.49 2.30
N PRO A 192 -13.19 -16.82 2.96
CA PRO A 192 -12.50 -15.67 2.39
C PRO A 192 -11.71 -16.07 1.14
N ALA A 193 -11.27 -15.06 0.38
CA ALA A 193 -10.37 -15.23 -0.75
C ALA A 193 -10.88 -16.20 -1.85
N SER A 194 -12.20 -16.31 -2.03
CA SER A 194 -12.80 -17.30 -2.95
C SER A 194 -12.88 -16.84 -4.43
N GLU A 195 -12.38 -15.64 -4.76
CA GLU A 195 -12.41 -15.07 -6.13
C GLU A 195 -11.00 -14.68 -6.63
N ALA A 196 -10.75 -13.42 -6.99
CA ALA A 196 -9.44 -13.00 -7.52
C ALA A 196 -8.27 -13.28 -6.57
N SER A 197 -8.53 -13.32 -5.25
CA SER A 197 -7.55 -13.69 -4.22
C SER A 197 -7.42 -15.21 -4.01
N GLY A 198 -8.03 -16.05 -4.84
CA GLY A 198 -8.07 -17.51 -4.66
C GLY A 198 -7.02 -18.29 -5.44
N ASN A 199 -6.06 -17.63 -6.09
CA ASN A 199 -4.95 -18.32 -6.77
C ASN A 199 -4.10 -19.11 -5.77
N LEU A 200 -3.48 -20.19 -6.22
CA LEU A 200 -2.57 -20.98 -5.38
C LEU A 200 -1.28 -20.22 -5.05
N ALA A 201 -0.88 -19.29 -5.94
CA ALA A 201 0.27 -18.42 -5.74
C ALA A 201 0.04 -17.04 -6.36
N GLY A 202 0.49 -16.00 -5.67
CA GLY A 202 0.62 -14.64 -6.18
C GLY A 202 2.04 -14.14 -6.00
N ILE A 203 2.56 -13.48 -7.03
CA ILE A 203 3.94 -12.98 -7.05
C ILE A 203 4.03 -11.63 -6.34
N PHE A 204 5.04 -11.47 -5.49
CA PHE A 204 5.40 -10.18 -4.91
C PHE A 204 6.82 -9.80 -5.32
N MET A 205 6.96 -8.59 -5.86
CA MET A 205 8.20 -8.03 -6.39
C MET A 205 8.06 -6.51 -6.53
N PRO A 206 9.16 -5.75 -6.51
CA PRO A 206 9.13 -4.33 -6.80
C PRO A 206 8.84 -4.04 -8.28
N LEU A 207 8.68 -2.76 -8.60
CA LEU A 207 8.62 -2.22 -9.96
C LEU A 207 9.80 -1.26 -10.13
N MET A 208 10.39 -1.22 -11.33
CA MET A 208 11.51 -0.35 -11.67
C MET A 208 11.11 0.58 -12.81
N SER A 209 11.43 1.87 -12.68
CA SER A 209 11.34 2.85 -13.77
C SER A 209 12.50 3.84 -13.71
N LYS A 210 12.83 4.42 -14.88
CA LYS A 210 13.96 5.35 -15.04
C LYS A 210 13.72 6.69 -14.34
N ASP A 211 12.48 7.12 -14.31
CA ASP A 211 12.02 8.43 -13.82
C ASP A 211 11.55 8.40 -12.35
N ASP A 212 11.62 7.25 -11.68
CA ASP A 212 11.04 7.03 -10.35
C ASP A 212 9.61 7.60 -10.23
N ASN A 213 8.77 7.31 -11.22
CA ASN A 213 7.41 7.84 -11.28
C ASN A 213 6.53 7.37 -10.11
N ILE A 214 5.32 7.95 -10.04
CA ILE A 214 4.30 7.67 -9.01
C ILE A 214 4.08 6.17 -8.81
N ALA A 215 3.96 5.38 -9.89
CA ALA A 215 3.71 3.95 -9.78
C ALA A 215 4.89 3.19 -9.16
N THR A 216 6.12 3.50 -9.57
CA THR A 216 7.35 2.92 -9.00
C THR A 216 7.49 3.24 -7.52
N ARG A 217 7.30 4.51 -7.14
CA ARG A 217 7.39 4.97 -5.74
C ARG A 217 6.32 4.33 -4.84
N LEU A 218 5.09 4.27 -5.33
CA LEU A 218 4.00 3.61 -4.64
C LEU A 218 4.27 2.11 -4.47
N VAL A 219 4.64 1.39 -5.53
CA VAL A 219 4.95 -0.05 -5.47
C VAL A 219 6.12 -0.33 -4.54
N ARG A 220 7.18 0.49 -4.57
CA ARG A 220 8.33 0.37 -3.66
C ARG A 220 7.89 0.42 -2.20
N THR A 221 7.12 1.45 -1.84
CA THR A 221 6.63 1.63 -0.46
C THR A 221 5.65 0.51 -0.08
N ALA A 222 4.73 0.14 -0.97
CA ALA A 222 3.74 -0.90 -0.75
C ALA A 222 4.38 -2.28 -0.54
N TYR A 223 5.38 -2.60 -1.36
CA TYR A 223 6.15 -3.83 -1.30
C TYR A 223 6.90 -3.96 0.04
N LEU A 224 7.68 -2.94 0.42
CA LEU A 224 8.45 -2.98 1.66
C LEU A 224 7.56 -2.99 2.90
N TYR A 225 6.48 -2.20 2.90
CA TYR A 225 5.50 -2.21 3.98
C TYR A 225 4.83 -3.59 4.11
N SER A 226 4.44 -4.21 2.99
CA SER A 226 3.80 -5.53 2.99
C SER A 226 4.73 -6.62 3.51
N LEU A 227 6.00 -6.64 3.12
CA LEU A 227 6.98 -7.61 3.64
C LEU A 227 7.15 -7.47 5.16
N SER A 228 7.29 -6.24 5.66
CA SER A 228 7.34 -5.98 7.10
C SER A 228 6.05 -6.43 7.81
N ARG A 229 4.89 -6.15 7.24
CA ARG A 229 3.60 -6.57 7.82
C ARG A 229 3.44 -8.08 7.86
N TRP A 230 3.78 -8.78 6.79
CA TRP A 230 3.67 -10.24 6.74
C TRP A 230 4.62 -10.92 7.73
N LYS A 231 5.81 -10.36 7.96
CA LYS A 231 6.72 -10.82 9.01
C LYS A 231 6.05 -10.78 10.39
N ASP A 232 5.40 -9.67 10.72
CA ASP A 232 4.70 -9.52 12.00
C ASP A 232 3.44 -10.37 12.12
N LEU A 233 2.86 -10.78 11.00
CA LEU A 233 1.75 -11.73 10.93
C LEU A 233 2.21 -13.20 10.96
N GLY A 234 3.46 -13.46 11.33
CA GLY A 234 4.04 -14.80 11.48
C GLY A 234 4.88 -15.27 10.29
N GLY A 235 5.04 -14.46 9.24
CA GLY A 235 6.02 -14.66 8.18
C GLY A 235 5.59 -15.61 7.06
N ILE A 236 6.21 -15.42 5.89
CA ILE A 236 6.10 -16.31 4.72
C ILE A 236 6.87 -17.61 5.02
N GLY A 237 6.27 -18.76 4.68
CA GLY A 237 6.79 -20.10 4.97
C GLY A 237 6.38 -20.64 6.34
N ALA A 238 5.67 -19.84 7.15
CA ALA A 238 5.14 -20.24 8.45
C ALA A 238 3.63 -19.94 8.52
N ALA A 239 3.22 -18.75 8.99
CA ALA A 239 1.80 -18.39 9.04
C ALA A 239 1.20 -18.12 7.65
N ILE A 240 2.03 -17.66 6.72
CA ILE A 240 1.66 -17.41 5.32
C ILE A 240 2.31 -18.48 4.46
N GLU A 241 1.52 -19.24 3.72
CA GLU A 241 2.03 -20.23 2.78
C GLU A 241 2.69 -19.52 1.59
N GLY A 242 3.93 -19.87 1.30
CA GLY A 242 4.74 -19.21 0.27
C GLY A 242 6.22 -19.35 0.54
N VAL A 243 7.04 -18.77 -0.34
CA VAL A 243 8.49 -18.72 -0.19
C VAL A 243 8.99 -17.38 -0.71
N GLN A 244 9.87 -16.72 0.05
CA GLN A 244 10.71 -15.62 -0.43
C GLN A 244 11.86 -16.19 -1.27
N SER A 245 11.51 -16.75 -2.42
CA SER A 245 12.43 -17.50 -3.29
C SER A 245 13.32 -16.59 -4.15
N GLY A 246 13.06 -15.29 -4.13
CA GLY A 246 13.52 -14.35 -5.13
C GLY A 246 12.72 -14.44 -6.43
N VAL A 247 12.87 -13.40 -7.26
CA VAL A 247 12.23 -13.27 -8.58
C VAL A 247 13.29 -12.86 -9.62
N LEU A 248 13.40 -13.66 -10.67
CA LEU A 248 14.17 -13.35 -11.88
C LEU A 248 13.23 -12.73 -12.92
N HIS A 249 13.30 -11.41 -13.09
CA HIS A 249 12.45 -10.66 -14.02
C HIS A 249 13.26 -10.30 -15.27
N LEU A 250 13.05 -11.07 -16.34
CA LEU A 250 13.78 -10.92 -17.60
C LEU A 250 13.44 -9.60 -18.27
N ALA A 251 14.42 -9.01 -18.96
CA ALA A 251 14.11 -7.95 -19.92
C ALA A 251 13.21 -8.49 -21.03
N ARG A 252 12.42 -7.58 -21.62
CA ARG A 252 11.48 -7.93 -22.70
C ARG A 252 12.20 -8.03 -24.03
N ASP A 253 13.16 -7.12 -24.22
CA ASP A 253 13.95 -6.95 -25.41
C ASP A 253 15.19 -6.09 -25.05
N GLY A 254 16.10 -5.94 -26.02
CA GLY A 254 17.33 -5.16 -25.85
C GLY A 254 17.09 -3.68 -25.52
N ALA A 255 16.00 -3.07 -26.02
CA ALA A 255 15.68 -1.67 -25.71
C ALA A 255 15.24 -1.52 -24.24
N HIS A 256 14.41 -2.45 -23.75
CA HIS A 256 14.04 -2.53 -22.35
C HIS A 256 15.27 -2.73 -21.47
N ALA A 257 16.18 -3.63 -21.86
CA ALA A 257 17.43 -3.87 -21.14
C ALA A 257 18.31 -2.63 -21.01
N GLN A 258 18.42 -1.80 -22.06
CA GLN A 258 19.17 -0.55 -21.97
C GLN A 258 18.59 0.41 -20.92
N VAL A 259 17.26 0.49 -20.81
CA VAL A 259 16.61 1.29 -19.77
C VAL A 259 16.90 0.70 -18.38
N GLN A 260 16.86 -0.62 -18.23
CA GLN A 260 17.15 -1.27 -16.95
C GLN A 260 18.60 -1.09 -16.50
N ARG A 261 19.57 -1.16 -17.42
CA ARG A 261 20.97 -0.83 -17.14
C ARG A 261 21.13 0.61 -16.65
N GLN A 262 20.42 1.57 -17.25
CA GLN A 262 20.46 2.97 -16.80
C GLN A 262 19.89 3.13 -15.39
N ILE A 263 18.81 2.40 -15.06
CA ILE A 263 18.26 2.37 -13.71
C ILE A 263 19.28 1.80 -12.72
N ALA A 264 19.92 0.67 -13.05
CA ALA A 264 20.94 0.06 -12.20
C ALA A 264 22.15 1.00 -11.98
N ALA A 265 22.58 1.71 -13.03
CA ALA A 265 23.70 2.64 -12.98
C ALA A 265 23.38 3.95 -12.22
N SER A 266 22.12 4.26 -11.94
CA SER A 266 21.73 5.48 -11.21
C SER A 266 22.22 5.51 -9.76
N GLY A 267 22.53 4.35 -9.17
CA GLY A 267 22.89 4.23 -7.76
C GLY A 267 21.73 4.46 -6.78
N LEU A 268 20.49 4.61 -7.27
CA LEU A 268 19.31 4.89 -6.45
C LEU A 268 18.88 3.70 -5.58
N TYR A 269 19.19 2.48 -6.03
CA TYR A 269 18.74 1.24 -5.41
C TYR A 269 19.94 0.41 -4.97
N PRO A 270 19.99 -0.05 -3.71
CA PRO A 270 21.04 -0.93 -3.24
C PRO A 270 20.83 -2.36 -3.80
N ARG A 271 21.90 -3.15 -3.89
CA ARG A 271 21.88 -4.45 -4.59
C ARG A 271 20.93 -5.47 -3.97
N GLU A 272 20.73 -5.39 -2.66
CA GLU A 272 19.79 -6.21 -1.88
C GLU A 272 18.31 -5.88 -2.15
N PHE A 273 18.02 -4.71 -2.74
CA PHE A 273 16.69 -4.35 -3.20
C PHE A 273 16.46 -4.79 -4.66
N ALA A 274 17.41 -4.46 -5.53
CA ALA A 274 17.35 -4.81 -6.95
C ALA A 274 18.76 -4.95 -7.54
N ARG A 275 19.07 -6.12 -8.10
CA ARG A 275 20.35 -6.38 -8.76
C ARG A 275 20.13 -6.67 -10.24
N TRP A 276 20.69 -5.84 -11.11
CA TRP A 276 20.72 -6.13 -12.54
C TRP A 276 21.75 -7.23 -12.83
N LEU A 277 21.37 -8.20 -13.65
CA LEU A 277 22.19 -9.30 -14.14
C LEU A 277 22.35 -9.14 -15.65
N GLU A 278 23.60 -9.12 -16.11
CA GLU A 278 23.87 -9.14 -17.55
C GLU A 278 23.56 -10.53 -18.15
N ALA A 279 23.49 -10.61 -19.47
CA ALA A 279 23.04 -11.81 -20.18
C ALA A 279 23.74 -13.12 -19.76
N PRO A 280 25.08 -13.18 -19.54
CA PRO A 280 25.72 -14.41 -19.10
C PRO A 280 25.27 -14.86 -17.70
N GLU A 281 25.11 -13.93 -16.76
CA GLU A 281 24.68 -14.21 -15.39
C GLU A 281 23.20 -14.61 -15.37
N ALA A 282 22.36 -13.88 -16.10
CA ALA A 282 20.93 -14.18 -16.22
C ALA A 282 20.69 -15.55 -16.86
N SER A 283 21.44 -15.89 -17.93
CA SER A 283 21.31 -17.18 -18.61
C SER A 283 21.79 -18.34 -17.75
N ALA A 284 22.92 -18.16 -17.04
CA ALA A 284 23.41 -19.16 -16.09
C ALA A 284 22.41 -19.40 -14.95
N MET A 285 21.77 -18.33 -14.44
CA MET A 285 20.77 -18.44 -13.39
C MET A 285 19.47 -19.10 -13.88
N LEU A 286 19.01 -18.75 -15.07
CA LEU A 286 17.79 -19.30 -15.68
C LEU A 286 17.96 -20.76 -16.14
N GLY A 287 19.17 -21.16 -16.53
CA GLY A 287 19.42 -22.43 -17.21
C GLY A 287 18.97 -22.45 -18.68
N ALA A 288 18.64 -21.27 -19.25
CA ALA A 288 18.21 -21.07 -20.62
C ALA A 288 18.71 -19.71 -21.16
N PRO A 289 18.66 -19.45 -22.47
CA PRO A 289 19.10 -18.17 -23.02
C PRO A 289 18.31 -16.97 -22.46
N ALA A 290 19.01 -16.01 -21.87
CA ALA A 290 18.48 -14.72 -21.43
C ALA A 290 19.32 -13.57 -22.04
N PRO A 291 19.24 -13.34 -23.37
CA PRO A 291 20.18 -12.48 -24.11
C PRO A 291 20.12 -11.00 -23.71
N ASP A 292 19.00 -10.56 -23.14
CA ASP A 292 18.78 -9.17 -22.76
C ASP A 292 19.02 -8.89 -21.26
N GLY A 293 19.44 -9.90 -20.50
CA GLY A 293 19.65 -9.78 -19.06
C GLY A 293 18.35 -9.76 -18.24
N ALA A 294 18.48 -9.53 -16.94
CA ALA A 294 17.36 -9.64 -16.00
C ALA A 294 17.58 -8.83 -14.73
N TRP A 295 16.48 -8.46 -14.07
CA TRP A 295 16.52 -8.10 -12.66
C TRP A 295 16.45 -9.33 -11.77
N TRP A 296 17.28 -9.35 -10.74
CA TRP A 296 17.16 -10.21 -9.59
C TRP A 296 16.59 -9.42 -8.40
N PHE A 297 15.41 -9.81 -7.94
CA PHE A 297 14.77 -9.28 -6.74
C PHE A 297 14.83 -10.33 -5.63
N GLU A 298 15.87 -10.29 -4.82
CA GLU A 298 16.17 -11.31 -3.81
C GLU A 298 15.05 -11.47 -2.77
N GLN A 299 14.50 -10.36 -2.29
CA GLN A 299 13.43 -10.37 -1.29
C GLN A 299 12.05 -10.73 -1.87
N GLY A 300 11.95 -10.87 -3.19
CA GLY A 300 10.73 -11.23 -3.90
C GLY A 300 10.39 -12.72 -3.75
N GLY A 301 9.27 -13.12 -4.32
CA GLY A 301 8.86 -14.51 -4.32
C GLY A 301 7.37 -14.67 -4.58
N TRP A 302 6.79 -15.69 -3.97
CA TRP A 302 5.37 -15.98 -4.10
C TRP A 302 4.73 -16.32 -2.74
N ALA A 303 3.46 -15.98 -2.60
CA ALA A 303 2.64 -16.35 -1.46
C ALA A 303 1.24 -16.76 -1.91
N ARG A 304 0.61 -17.70 -1.21
CA ARG A 304 -0.79 -18.07 -1.43
C ARG A 304 -1.68 -16.96 -0.85
N PRO A 305 -2.43 -16.19 -1.66
CA PRO A 305 -3.15 -15.03 -1.14
C PRO A 305 -4.25 -15.39 -0.13
N SER A 306 -4.85 -16.59 -0.22
CA SER A 306 -5.82 -17.04 0.80
C SER A 306 -5.20 -17.21 2.19
N SER A 307 -3.95 -17.68 2.28
CA SER A 307 -3.22 -17.77 3.55
C SER A 307 -2.86 -16.39 4.10
N VAL A 308 -2.54 -15.43 3.22
CA VAL A 308 -2.33 -14.02 3.60
C VAL A 308 -3.63 -13.43 4.17
N CYS A 309 -4.78 -13.66 3.51
CA CYS A 309 -6.08 -13.26 4.04
C CYS A 309 -6.36 -13.88 5.41
N ALA A 310 -6.11 -15.19 5.57
CA ALA A 310 -6.33 -15.88 6.84
C ALA A 310 -5.49 -15.26 7.96
N ALA A 311 -4.18 -15.09 7.75
CA ALA A 311 -3.28 -14.48 8.73
C ALA A 311 -3.74 -13.08 9.16
N MET A 312 -4.18 -12.24 8.20
CA MET A 312 -4.72 -10.91 8.50
C MET A 312 -6.04 -10.97 9.30
N LEU A 313 -6.97 -11.84 8.92
CA LEU A 313 -8.25 -11.99 9.60
C LEU A 313 -8.11 -12.61 11.00
N ASP A 314 -7.12 -13.47 11.21
CA ASP A 314 -6.85 -14.11 12.51
C ASP A 314 -6.20 -13.11 13.48
N ALA A 315 -5.32 -12.24 12.99
CA ALA A 315 -4.73 -11.14 13.77
C ALA A 315 -5.78 -10.14 14.30
N CYS A 316 -6.99 -10.11 13.74
CA CYS A 316 -8.07 -9.27 14.25
C CYS A 316 -8.63 -9.72 15.61
N GLY A 317 -8.46 -11.00 15.98
CA GLY A 317 -8.97 -11.58 17.23
C GLY A 317 -10.45 -11.28 17.47
N ALA A 318 -10.79 -10.93 18.73
CA ALA A 318 -12.17 -10.65 19.17
C ALA A 318 -12.76 -9.32 18.65
N SER A 319 -12.04 -8.58 17.81
CA SER A 319 -12.53 -7.34 17.20
C SER A 319 -13.24 -7.56 15.87
N LEU A 320 -13.17 -8.77 15.30
CA LEU A 320 -13.78 -9.13 14.03
C LEU A 320 -15.00 -10.03 14.21
N THR A 321 -16.14 -9.60 13.67
CA THR A 321 -17.31 -10.44 13.44
C THR A 321 -17.34 -10.86 11.97
N ARG A 322 -17.31 -12.17 11.69
CA ARG A 322 -17.35 -12.72 10.33
C ARG A 322 -18.79 -13.09 9.96
N ARG A 323 -19.33 -12.55 8.87
CA ARG A 323 -20.64 -12.86 8.29
C ARG A 323 -20.44 -13.41 6.88
N PHE A 324 -20.13 -14.70 6.81
CA PHE A 324 -19.92 -15.42 5.56
C PHE A 324 -21.23 -16.00 5.04
N SER A 325 -21.25 -16.42 3.77
CA SER A 325 -22.47 -16.84 3.08
C SER A 325 -23.58 -15.77 3.14
N SER A 326 -23.19 -14.49 3.15
CA SER A 326 -24.08 -13.35 3.26
C SER A 326 -23.77 -12.33 2.18
N SER A 327 -24.70 -12.16 1.25
CA SER A 327 -24.56 -11.20 0.15
C SER A 327 -25.04 -9.82 0.60
N ALA A 328 -24.11 -8.90 0.81
CA ALA A 328 -24.41 -7.48 0.87
C ALA A 328 -24.79 -6.99 -0.53
N LEU A 329 -26.03 -6.53 -0.71
CA LEU A 329 -26.54 -6.12 -2.02
C LEU A 329 -27.00 -4.67 -2.06
N ARG A 330 -27.36 -4.09 -0.92
CA ARG A 330 -27.80 -2.70 -0.84
C ARG A 330 -27.14 -1.98 0.32
N LEU A 331 -26.77 -0.72 0.06
CA LEU A 331 -26.29 0.23 1.03
C LEU A 331 -27.30 1.37 1.12
N GLU A 332 -27.88 1.54 2.30
CA GLU A 332 -28.81 2.61 2.59
C GLU A 332 -28.22 3.50 3.68
N ARG A 333 -28.41 4.80 3.56
CA ARG A 333 -28.05 5.75 4.61
C ARG A 333 -29.23 5.90 5.56
N GLY A 334 -29.05 5.45 6.81
CA GLY A 334 -29.90 5.83 7.94
C GLY A 334 -29.53 7.21 8.50
N GLU A 335 -30.08 7.57 9.66
CA GLU A 335 -29.82 8.88 10.29
C GLU A 335 -28.33 9.08 10.59
N GLU A 336 -27.70 8.12 11.28
CA GLU A 336 -26.28 8.22 11.68
C GLU A 336 -25.40 7.07 11.13
N GLU A 337 -26.01 6.01 10.59
CA GLU A 337 -25.32 4.79 10.16
C GLU A 337 -25.64 4.40 8.73
N TRP A 338 -24.73 3.63 8.14
CA TRP A 338 -25.00 2.83 6.95
C TRP A 338 -25.67 1.53 7.33
N LEU A 339 -26.71 1.17 6.59
CA LEU A 339 -27.44 -0.09 6.70
C LEU A 339 -27.08 -0.97 5.51
N VAL A 340 -26.59 -2.18 5.77
CA VAL A 340 -26.27 -3.18 4.75
C VAL A 340 -27.38 -4.22 4.71
N ARG A 341 -28.01 -4.40 3.54
CA ARG A 341 -29.14 -5.32 3.36
C ARG A 341 -28.88 -6.39 2.32
N ASP A 342 -29.56 -7.53 2.49
CA ASP A 342 -29.62 -8.62 1.53
C ASP A 342 -30.66 -8.37 0.41
N ALA A 343 -30.92 -9.38 -0.42
CA ALA A 343 -31.84 -9.28 -1.56
C ALA A 343 -33.31 -9.13 -1.11
N GLN A 344 -33.64 -9.65 0.07
CA GLN A 344 -34.97 -9.64 0.67
C GLN A 344 -35.21 -8.35 1.48
N GLY A 345 -34.22 -7.48 1.59
CA GLY A 345 -34.27 -6.26 2.40
C GLY A 345 -33.98 -6.50 3.88
N THR A 346 -33.55 -7.69 4.27
CA THR A 346 -33.16 -8.01 5.65
C THR A 346 -31.88 -7.25 6.01
N LEU A 347 -31.84 -6.67 7.20
CA LEU A 347 -30.64 -6.02 7.71
C LEU A 347 -29.58 -7.07 8.05
N ILE A 348 -28.39 -6.95 7.45
CA ILE A 348 -27.23 -7.81 7.75
C ILE A 348 -26.39 -7.17 8.87
N ALA A 349 -26.09 -5.87 8.76
CA ALA A 349 -25.30 -5.11 9.71
C ALA A 349 -25.54 -3.60 9.55
N ALA A 350 -25.21 -2.85 10.61
CA ALA A 350 -25.21 -1.40 10.62
C ALA A 350 -23.94 -0.85 11.28
N ALA A 351 -23.39 0.24 10.72
CA ALA A 351 -22.22 0.94 11.25
C ALA A 351 -22.10 2.36 10.65
N PRO A 352 -21.47 3.32 11.35
CA PRO A 352 -21.21 4.65 10.81
C PRO A 352 -20.20 4.64 9.65
N THR A 353 -19.34 3.62 9.59
CA THR A 353 -18.29 3.48 8.57
C THR A 353 -18.48 2.21 7.74
N VAL A 354 -18.41 2.32 6.42
CA VAL A 354 -18.39 1.20 5.47
C VAL A 354 -17.16 1.28 4.58
N ILE A 355 -16.50 0.14 4.38
CA ILE A 355 -15.38 -0.03 3.46
C ILE A 355 -15.80 -1.02 2.38
N LEU A 356 -15.90 -0.55 1.13
CA LEU A 356 -16.09 -1.41 -0.04
C LEU A 356 -14.75 -2.01 -0.46
N ALA A 357 -14.64 -3.33 -0.30
CA ALA A 357 -13.52 -4.15 -0.72
C ALA A 357 -13.98 -5.32 -1.62
N ALA A 358 -15.08 -5.10 -2.35
CA ALA A 358 -15.82 -6.12 -3.11
C ALA A 358 -15.25 -6.44 -4.50
N GLY A 359 -14.01 -6.01 -4.79
CA GLY A 359 -13.36 -6.24 -6.08
C GLY A 359 -14.19 -5.69 -7.24
N THR A 360 -14.44 -6.52 -8.26
CA THR A 360 -15.25 -6.16 -9.43
C THR A 360 -16.71 -5.90 -9.08
N GLY A 361 -17.25 -6.52 -8.03
CA GLY A 361 -18.64 -6.29 -7.58
C GLY A 361 -18.85 -4.96 -6.85
N ALA A 362 -17.81 -4.13 -6.71
CA ALA A 362 -17.96 -2.83 -6.06
C ALA A 362 -18.86 -1.88 -6.84
N VAL A 363 -18.87 -1.95 -8.17
CA VAL A 363 -19.69 -1.09 -9.04
C VAL A 363 -21.17 -1.48 -9.04
N ASP A 364 -21.54 -2.62 -8.44
CA ASP A 364 -22.93 -3.02 -8.26
C ASP A 364 -23.64 -2.20 -7.17
N PHE A 365 -22.89 -1.49 -6.32
CA PHE A 365 -23.43 -0.55 -5.33
C PHE A 365 -23.63 0.83 -5.97
N GLU A 366 -24.82 1.41 -5.81
CA GLU A 366 -25.19 2.72 -6.35
C GLU A 366 -24.14 3.81 -6.07
N GLN A 367 -23.61 3.84 -4.85
CA GLN A 367 -22.64 4.84 -4.39
C GLN A 367 -21.26 4.72 -5.07
N ALA A 368 -20.98 3.60 -5.73
CA ALA A 368 -19.73 3.29 -6.40
C ALA A 368 -19.90 3.00 -7.90
N ALA A 369 -21.12 3.02 -8.43
CA ALA A 369 -21.45 2.66 -9.81
C ALA A 369 -20.76 3.54 -10.86
N SER A 370 -20.46 4.81 -10.52
CA SER A 370 -19.77 5.73 -11.42
C SER A 370 -18.24 5.63 -11.39
N LEU A 371 -17.66 4.77 -10.53
CA LEU A 371 -16.22 4.59 -10.49
C LEU A 371 -15.77 3.89 -11.78
N PRO A 372 -14.70 4.38 -12.44
CA PRO A 372 -14.20 3.74 -13.65
C PRO A 372 -13.40 2.49 -13.28
N LEU A 373 -14.08 1.40 -12.99
CA LEU A 373 -13.49 0.11 -12.62
C LEU A 373 -13.90 -0.95 -13.63
N ASP A 374 -12.91 -1.54 -14.29
CA ASP A 374 -13.10 -2.61 -15.24
C ASP A 374 -12.77 -3.97 -14.60
N ALA A 375 -13.50 -5.00 -15.03
CA ALA A 375 -13.18 -6.38 -14.76
C ALA A 375 -12.33 -6.95 -15.90
N VAL A 376 -11.13 -7.45 -15.59
CA VAL A 376 -10.27 -8.10 -16.57
C VAL A 376 -9.98 -9.53 -16.17
N ARG A 377 -10.46 -10.45 -17.02
CA ARG A 377 -10.28 -11.89 -16.85
C ARG A 377 -8.79 -12.25 -16.96
N GLY A 378 -8.38 -13.20 -16.12
CA GLY A 378 -7.10 -13.86 -16.24
C GLY A 378 -7.19 -15.30 -15.79
N GLN A 379 -6.53 -16.17 -16.53
CA GLN A 379 -6.38 -17.58 -16.22
C GLN A 379 -4.95 -17.88 -15.81
N VAL A 380 -4.80 -18.54 -14.66
CA VAL A 380 -3.55 -19.18 -14.23
C VAL A 380 -3.66 -20.65 -14.55
N THR A 381 -2.66 -21.20 -15.23
CA THR A 381 -2.52 -22.63 -15.52
C THR A 381 -1.82 -23.32 -14.35
N HIS A 382 -2.33 -24.47 -13.93
CA HIS A 382 -1.69 -25.34 -12.94
C HIS A 382 -1.07 -26.53 -13.67
N LEU A 383 0.25 -26.67 -13.55
CA LEU A 383 0.99 -27.79 -14.13
C LEU A 383 1.49 -28.70 -13.01
N ALA A 384 1.58 -30.00 -13.30
CA ALA A 384 2.20 -30.94 -12.36
C ALA A 384 3.69 -30.65 -12.23
N GLU A 385 4.25 -30.86 -11.04
CA GLU A 385 5.69 -30.84 -10.83
C GLU A 385 6.40 -31.77 -11.83
N GLY A 386 7.48 -31.28 -12.45
CA GLY A 386 8.20 -31.98 -13.51
C GLY A 386 7.70 -31.72 -14.94
N SER A 387 6.57 -31.01 -15.15
CA SER A 387 6.14 -30.62 -16.51
C SER A 387 7.07 -29.60 -17.20
N LEU A 388 7.84 -28.84 -16.42
CA LEU A 388 8.79 -27.82 -16.86
C LEU A 388 10.08 -27.95 -16.04
N PRO A 389 11.21 -27.39 -16.53
CA PRO A 389 12.44 -27.27 -15.75
C PRO A 389 12.18 -26.66 -14.37
N SER A 390 12.66 -27.34 -13.32
CA SER A 390 12.51 -26.88 -11.95
C SER A 390 13.46 -25.71 -11.66
N LEU A 391 12.89 -24.57 -11.26
CA LEU A 391 13.63 -23.39 -10.82
C LEU A 391 13.34 -23.12 -9.34
N PRO A 392 14.35 -22.80 -8.51
CA PRO A 392 14.15 -22.55 -7.09
C PRO A 392 13.58 -21.15 -6.79
N PHE A 393 13.27 -20.36 -7.83
CA PHE A 393 12.78 -18.98 -7.75
C PHE A 393 11.66 -18.75 -8.77
N VAL A 394 10.95 -17.62 -8.62
CA VAL A 394 9.95 -17.19 -9.60
C VAL A 394 10.65 -16.60 -10.82
N VAL A 395 10.23 -16.97 -12.02
CA VAL A 395 10.65 -16.31 -13.26
C VAL A 395 9.50 -15.47 -13.81
N CYS A 396 9.80 -14.29 -14.35
CA CYS A 396 8.81 -13.37 -14.94
C CYS A 396 9.32 -12.74 -16.25
N ARG A 397 8.44 -12.64 -17.24
CA ARG A 397 8.54 -11.80 -18.46
C ARG A 397 7.12 -11.40 -18.90
N GLU A 398 6.61 -11.88 -20.04
CA GLU A 398 5.19 -11.72 -20.43
C GLU A 398 4.26 -12.70 -19.68
N ALA A 399 4.83 -13.75 -19.11
CA ALA A 399 4.21 -14.66 -18.16
C ALA A 399 5.11 -14.83 -16.93
N TYR A 400 4.61 -15.52 -15.91
CA TYR A 400 5.35 -15.93 -14.73
C TYR A 400 5.24 -17.44 -14.54
N MET A 401 6.23 -18.02 -13.85
CA MET A 401 6.19 -19.37 -13.32
C MET A 401 6.70 -19.38 -11.89
N THR A 402 5.98 -20.05 -11.00
CA THR A 402 6.42 -20.29 -9.63
C THR A 402 7.24 -21.58 -9.54
N PRO A 403 8.10 -21.72 -8.51
CA PRO A 403 8.54 -23.04 -8.07
C PRO A 403 7.35 -23.94 -7.77
N ALA A 404 7.56 -25.26 -7.85
CA ALA A 404 6.54 -26.23 -7.48
C ALA A 404 6.24 -26.14 -5.97
N HIS A 405 4.96 -26.21 -5.61
CA HIS A 405 4.51 -26.36 -4.24
C HIS A 405 3.39 -27.38 -4.16
N GLN A 406 3.52 -28.36 -3.26
CA GLN A 406 2.57 -29.47 -3.14
C GLN A 406 2.31 -30.17 -4.51
N GLY A 407 3.36 -30.35 -5.31
CA GLY A 407 3.28 -30.98 -6.62
C GLY A 407 2.70 -30.11 -7.75
N VAL A 408 2.46 -28.82 -7.53
CA VAL A 408 1.87 -27.90 -8.53
C VAL A 408 2.78 -26.72 -8.82
N MET A 409 2.98 -26.42 -10.10
CA MET A 409 3.57 -25.17 -10.60
C MET A 409 2.46 -24.26 -11.14
N CYS A 410 2.48 -22.98 -10.76
CA CYS A 410 1.56 -21.99 -11.31
C CYS A 410 2.23 -21.25 -12.46
N VAL A 411 1.60 -21.26 -13.63
CA VAL A 411 2.05 -20.54 -14.82
C VAL A 411 0.97 -19.56 -15.25
N GLY A 412 1.34 -18.32 -15.53
CA GLY A 412 0.34 -17.39 -16.03
C GLY A 412 0.78 -15.95 -16.24
N ALA A 413 -0.15 -15.05 -16.50
CA ALA A 413 -1.56 -15.34 -16.69
C ALA A 413 -2.06 -14.66 -17.94
N SER A 414 -3.15 -15.20 -18.50
CA SER A 414 -3.84 -14.56 -19.61
C SER A 414 -4.41 -13.19 -19.20
N TYR A 415 -4.69 -12.37 -20.21
CA TYR A 415 -5.38 -11.10 -20.11
C TYR A 415 -6.45 -11.06 -21.19
N ASP A 416 -7.67 -11.44 -20.81
CA ASP A 416 -8.78 -11.58 -21.73
C ASP A 416 -9.83 -10.49 -21.46
N ALA A 417 -10.40 -9.93 -22.53
CA ALA A 417 -11.38 -8.85 -22.48
C ALA A 417 -12.81 -9.41 -22.60
N ASP A 418 -13.16 -10.35 -21.72
CA ASP A 418 -14.47 -11.01 -21.67
C ASP A 418 -14.86 -11.39 -20.24
N ALA A 419 -16.10 -11.88 -20.07
CA ALA A 419 -16.71 -12.20 -18.78
C ALA A 419 -16.80 -13.72 -18.50
N ASP A 420 -16.17 -14.56 -19.33
CA ASP A 420 -16.28 -16.02 -19.21
C ASP A 420 -15.55 -16.53 -17.95
N THR A 421 -16.25 -17.26 -17.09
CA THR A 421 -15.71 -17.78 -15.83
C THR A 421 -14.98 -19.10 -15.99
N ASP A 422 -15.20 -19.83 -17.09
CA ASP A 422 -14.72 -21.19 -17.26
C ASP A 422 -13.23 -21.22 -17.60
N LEU A 423 -12.61 -22.39 -17.44
CA LEU A 423 -11.25 -22.61 -17.94
C LEU A 423 -11.29 -22.77 -19.46
N ARG A 424 -10.35 -22.13 -20.15
CA ARG A 424 -10.21 -22.23 -21.61
C ARG A 424 -8.90 -22.91 -22.01
N PRO A 425 -8.94 -23.91 -22.91
CA PRO A 425 -7.74 -24.52 -23.49
C PRO A 425 -6.83 -23.47 -24.13
N SER A 426 -7.37 -22.54 -24.92
CA SER A 426 -6.58 -21.50 -25.58
C SER A 426 -5.81 -20.58 -24.62
N SER A 427 -6.41 -20.21 -23.47
CA SER A 427 -5.71 -19.45 -22.43
C SER A 427 -4.61 -20.27 -21.76
N GLN A 428 -4.78 -21.59 -21.63
CA GLN A 428 -3.76 -22.48 -21.09
C GLN A 428 -2.61 -22.68 -22.09
N GLU A 429 -2.92 -22.89 -23.36
CA GLU A 429 -1.95 -23.01 -24.46
C GLU A 429 -1.09 -21.74 -24.56
N ASP A 430 -1.70 -20.55 -24.48
CA ASP A 430 -0.98 -19.27 -24.46
C ASP A 430 -0.03 -19.13 -23.24
N ASN A 431 -0.49 -19.49 -22.05
CA ASN A 431 0.34 -19.51 -20.84
C ASN A 431 1.53 -20.49 -20.98
N ILE A 432 1.28 -21.70 -21.49
CA ILE A 432 2.32 -22.73 -21.69
C ILE A 432 3.31 -22.28 -22.77
N GLY A 433 2.83 -21.74 -23.89
CA GLY A 433 3.68 -21.21 -24.96
C GLY A 433 4.63 -20.12 -24.44
N LYS A 434 4.09 -19.13 -23.72
CA LYS A 434 4.91 -18.04 -23.14
C LYS A 434 5.99 -18.54 -22.19
N ILE A 435 5.68 -19.51 -21.32
CA ILE A 435 6.70 -20.03 -20.39
C ILE A 435 7.69 -20.96 -21.08
N ALA A 436 7.24 -21.73 -22.08
CA ALA A 436 8.11 -22.55 -22.90
C ALA A 436 9.14 -21.69 -23.63
N ASP A 437 8.70 -20.56 -24.21
CA ASP A 437 9.57 -19.56 -24.85
C ASP A 437 10.57 -18.93 -23.86
N ILE A 438 10.13 -18.61 -22.64
CA ILE A 438 11.01 -18.09 -21.58
C ILE A 438 12.10 -19.11 -21.21
N LEU A 439 11.74 -20.38 -21.13
CA LEU A 439 12.64 -21.47 -20.69
C LEU A 439 13.41 -22.11 -21.85
N GLY A 440 13.16 -21.72 -23.09
CA GLY A 440 13.79 -22.30 -24.27
C GLY A 440 13.45 -23.78 -24.49
N VAL A 441 12.24 -24.20 -24.11
CA VAL A 441 11.73 -25.58 -24.30
C VAL A 441 10.61 -25.59 -25.32
N ALA A 442 10.31 -26.77 -25.89
CA ALA A 442 9.15 -26.90 -26.78
C ALA A 442 7.84 -26.79 -25.98
N PRO A 443 6.80 -26.11 -26.52
CA PRO A 443 5.47 -26.16 -25.93
C PRO A 443 4.94 -27.59 -25.96
N PHE A 444 4.05 -27.91 -25.03
CA PHE A 444 3.52 -29.25 -24.83
C PHE A 444 2.06 -29.21 -24.38
N ASP A 445 1.36 -30.33 -24.55
CA ASP A 445 -0.01 -30.49 -24.08
C ASP A 445 -0.03 -30.88 -22.61
N ALA A 446 -0.98 -30.31 -21.86
CA ALA A 446 -1.24 -30.64 -20.47
C ALA A 446 -2.74 -30.74 -20.23
N PRO A 447 -3.20 -31.54 -19.23
CA PRO A 447 -4.60 -31.54 -18.81
C PRO A 447 -5.06 -30.12 -18.48
N LEU A 448 -6.30 -29.77 -18.83
CA LEU A 448 -6.86 -28.46 -18.52
C LEU A 448 -7.02 -28.32 -17.00
N ALA A 449 -6.17 -27.51 -16.39
CA ALA A 449 -6.13 -27.31 -14.95
C ALA A 449 -5.65 -25.89 -14.63
N GLY A 450 -6.31 -25.23 -13.69
CA GLY A 450 -6.01 -23.85 -13.42
C GLY A 450 -7.07 -23.15 -12.62
N ARG A 451 -7.03 -21.83 -12.67
CA ARG A 451 -8.05 -20.95 -12.09
C ARG A 451 -8.26 -19.72 -12.95
N THR A 452 -9.52 -19.40 -13.21
CA THR A 452 -9.94 -18.12 -13.77
C THR A 452 -10.29 -17.16 -12.64
N GLY A 453 -9.92 -15.89 -12.79
CA GLY A 453 -10.31 -14.82 -11.89
C GLY A 453 -10.40 -13.47 -12.60
N PHE A 454 -11.06 -12.51 -11.96
CA PHE A 454 -11.29 -11.18 -12.53
C PHE A 454 -10.58 -10.12 -11.72
N ARG A 455 -9.66 -9.41 -12.37
CA ARG A 455 -8.95 -8.29 -11.78
C ARG A 455 -9.83 -7.06 -11.86
N CYS A 456 -9.98 -6.36 -10.75
CA CYS A 456 -10.59 -5.03 -10.72
C CYS A 456 -9.51 -3.98 -11.02
N MET A 457 -9.67 -3.19 -12.07
CA MET A 457 -8.67 -2.22 -12.53
C MET A 457 -9.27 -0.85 -12.79
N ALA A 458 -8.59 0.21 -12.34
CA ALA A 458 -8.85 1.56 -12.79
C ALA A 458 -8.05 1.87 -14.08
N PRO A 459 -8.45 2.87 -14.89
CA PRO A 459 -7.77 3.22 -16.15
C PRO A 459 -6.27 3.54 -16.02
N ASP A 460 -5.87 4.13 -14.89
CA ASP A 460 -4.47 4.46 -14.58
C ASP A 460 -3.71 3.31 -13.90
N ARG A 461 -4.38 2.17 -13.67
CA ARG A 461 -3.89 0.97 -12.97
C ARG A 461 -3.39 1.22 -11.55
N LEU A 462 -3.73 2.36 -10.95
CA LEU A 462 -3.48 2.64 -9.53
C LEU A 462 -4.72 2.26 -8.70
N PRO A 463 -4.53 1.76 -7.46
CA PRO A 463 -5.64 1.51 -6.56
C PRO A 463 -6.54 2.73 -6.33
N LEU A 464 -7.78 2.46 -5.92
CA LEU A 464 -8.66 3.44 -5.29
C LEU A 464 -8.64 3.16 -3.78
N ALA A 465 -8.07 4.07 -2.98
CA ALA A 465 -7.96 3.92 -1.55
C ALA A 465 -8.35 5.23 -0.83
N GLY A 466 -9.50 5.23 -0.16
CA GLY A 466 -9.99 6.39 0.58
C GLY A 466 -11.50 6.61 0.48
N ALA A 467 -11.95 7.80 0.85
CA ALA A 467 -13.38 8.17 0.84
C ALA A 467 -13.96 8.17 -0.58
N LEU A 468 -15.14 7.58 -0.76
CA LEU A 468 -15.78 7.54 -2.07
C LEU A 468 -16.38 8.90 -2.45
N PRO A 469 -16.18 9.36 -3.70
CA PRO A 469 -16.80 10.59 -4.18
C PRO A 469 -18.32 10.43 -4.25
N ASP A 470 -19.03 11.51 -3.91
CA ASP A 470 -20.47 11.62 -4.14
C ASP A 470 -20.72 12.45 -5.41
N PRO A 471 -21.03 11.81 -6.56
CA PRO A 471 -21.25 12.54 -7.80
C PRO A 471 -22.53 13.38 -7.77
N GLY A 472 -23.49 13.07 -6.89
CA GLY A 472 -24.81 13.72 -6.82
C GLY A 472 -24.78 15.13 -6.22
N VAL A 473 -23.72 15.50 -5.50
CA VAL A 473 -23.58 16.85 -4.92
C VAL A 473 -22.96 17.81 -5.95
N PRO A 474 -23.71 18.81 -6.45
CA PRO A 474 -23.20 19.75 -7.44
C PRO A 474 -22.16 20.71 -6.84
N GLY A 475 -21.27 21.24 -7.67
CA GLY A 475 -20.30 22.25 -7.27
C GLY A 475 -19.02 22.23 -8.09
N ARG A 476 -18.39 23.40 -8.23
CA ARG A 476 -17.08 23.53 -8.87
C ARG A 476 -16.02 22.97 -7.93
N CYS A 477 -15.25 21.98 -8.40
CA CYS A 477 -14.16 21.39 -7.64
C CYS A 477 -12.82 21.84 -8.26
N GLU A 478 -12.07 22.67 -7.55
CA GLU A 478 -10.73 23.07 -7.99
C GLU A 478 -9.66 22.12 -7.47
N ARG A 479 -9.85 21.48 -6.32
CA ARG A 479 -8.89 20.59 -5.68
C ARG A 479 -9.57 19.31 -5.20
N LEU A 480 -8.76 18.28 -4.95
CA LEU A 480 -9.25 16.95 -4.53
C LEU A 480 -10.04 16.98 -3.22
N ARG A 481 -9.63 17.84 -2.29
CA ARG A 481 -10.32 18.07 -1.01
C ARG A 481 -11.70 18.73 -1.16
N ASP A 482 -11.95 19.37 -2.31
CA ASP A 482 -13.20 20.07 -2.60
C ASP A 482 -14.22 19.14 -3.27
N VAL A 483 -13.82 17.90 -3.59
CA VAL A 483 -14.74 16.91 -4.18
C VAL A 483 -15.64 16.35 -3.07
N PRO A 484 -16.97 16.46 -3.20
CA PRO A 484 -17.91 15.92 -2.23
C PRO A 484 -17.73 14.42 -2.05
N ARG A 485 -17.96 13.94 -0.82
CA ARG A 485 -17.76 12.55 -0.42
C ARG A 485 -19.03 12.01 0.21
N TRP A 486 -19.28 10.73 0.01
CA TRP A 486 -20.25 9.99 0.81
C TRP A 486 -19.75 9.92 2.26
N PRO A 487 -20.45 10.49 3.25
CA PRO A 487 -19.95 10.49 4.62
C PRO A 487 -19.83 9.06 5.16
N GLY A 488 -18.69 8.69 5.71
CA GLY A 488 -18.50 7.34 6.28
C GLY A 488 -18.37 6.20 5.27
N LEU A 489 -18.32 6.48 3.96
CA LEU A 489 -18.18 5.44 2.93
C LEU A 489 -16.82 5.53 2.22
N PHE A 490 -16.08 4.43 2.26
CA PHE A 490 -14.71 4.33 1.78
C PHE A 490 -14.55 3.13 0.83
N GLY A 491 -13.51 3.15 0.02
CA GLY A 491 -13.17 2.07 -0.90
C GLY A 491 -11.71 1.64 -0.79
N LEU A 492 -11.49 0.35 -0.98
CA LEU A 492 -10.19 -0.30 -1.22
C LEU A 492 -10.31 -1.18 -2.47
N LEU A 493 -10.17 -0.56 -3.64
CA LEU A 493 -10.57 -1.13 -4.93
C LEU A 493 -9.44 -1.00 -5.97
N GLY A 494 -9.61 -1.64 -7.13
CA GLY A 494 -8.74 -1.39 -8.29
C GLY A 494 -7.30 -1.91 -8.16
N TYR A 495 -7.07 -3.00 -7.42
CA TYR A 495 -5.72 -3.52 -7.13
C TYR A 495 -5.01 -4.20 -8.32
N ALA A 496 -5.70 -4.36 -9.45
CA ALA A 496 -5.18 -5.01 -10.64
C ALA A 496 -4.50 -6.36 -10.32
N SER A 497 -3.30 -6.58 -10.87
CA SER A 497 -2.52 -7.82 -10.68
C SER A 497 -1.56 -7.76 -9.49
N ARG A 498 -1.68 -6.77 -8.59
CA ARG A 498 -0.71 -6.49 -7.52
C ARG A 498 -1.36 -6.44 -6.14
N GLY A 499 -2.51 -7.09 -5.96
CA GLY A 499 -3.30 -6.99 -4.74
C GLY A 499 -2.58 -7.42 -3.46
N LEU A 500 -1.65 -8.38 -3.55
CA LEU A 500 -0.83 -8.80 -2.40
C LEU A 500 -0.02 -7.63 -1.82
N ILE A 501 0.70 -6.88 -2.66
CA ILE A 501 1.55 -5.78 -2.20
C ILE A 501 0.75 -4.51 -1.89
N TRP A 502 -0.40 -4.30 -2.53
CA TRP A 502 -1.23 -3.12 -2.28
C TRP A 502 -1.98 -3.20 -0.96
N ALA A 503 -2.51 -4.38 -0.62
CA ALA A 503 -3.51 -4.52 0.43
C ALA A 503 -3.05 -3.96 1.79
N PRO A 504 -1.86 -4.32 2.33
CA PRO A 504 -1.43 -3.81 3.63
C PRO A 504 -1.27 -2.29 3.65
N LEU A 505 -0.61 -1.69 2.66
CA LEU A 505 -0.35 -0.26 2.62
C LEU A 505 -1.63 0.56 2.39
N ALA A 506 -2.50 0.12 1.48
CA ALA A 506 -3.75 0.82 1.20
C ALA A 506 -4.71 0.77 2.41
N ALA A 507 -4.75 -0.35 3.13
CA ALA A 507 -5.49 -0.44 4.39
C ALA A 507 -4.88 0.43 5.49
N GLU A 508 -3.55 0.51 5.59
CA GLU A 508 -2.87 1.40 6.54
C GLU A 508 -3.16 2.87 6.22
N LEU A 509 -3.13 3.26 4.92
CA LEU A 509 -3.51 4.60 4.48
C LEU A 509 -4.94 4.94 4.92
N LEU A 510 -5.90 4.05 4.66
CA LEU A 510 -7.30 4.25 5.05
C LEU A 510 -7.47 4.36 6.57
N ALA A 511 -6.81 3.48 7.33
CA ALA A 511 -6.86 3.52 8.78
C ALA A 511 -6.29 4.83 9.35
N CYS A 512 -5.22 5.36 8.75
CA CYS A 512 -4.67 6.66 9.14
C CYS A 512 -5.61 7.82 8.81
N GLN A 513 -6.27 7.78 7.65
CA GLN A 513 -7.28 8.77 7.27
C GLN A 513 -8.44 8.79 8.27
N LEU A 514 -8.93 7.62 8.67
CA LEU A 514 -10.02 7.47 9.63
C LEU A 514 -9.65 7.96 11.03
N GLU A 515 -8.44 7.66 11.52
CA GLU A 515 -7.97 8.10 12.84
C GLU A 515 -7.41 9.54 12.87
N GLY A 516 -7.25 10.19 11.71
CA GLY A 516 -6.58 11.48 11.61
C GLY A 516 -5.08 11.42 11.95
N GLU A 517 -4.45 10.27 11.72
CA GLU A 517 -3.01 10.04 11.92
C GLU A 517 -2.19 10.55 10.72
N PRO A 518 -0.88 10.83 10.90
CA PRO A 518 0.01 11.08 9.77
C PRO A 518 -0.08 9.97 8.72
N LEU A 519 -0.11 10.33 7.44
CA LEU A 519 -0.26 9.36 6.36
C LEU A 519 1.02 8.53 6.17
N PRO A 520 0.92 7.22 5.85
CA PRO A 520 2.07 6.33 5.62
C PRO A 520 2.71 6.53 4.23
N LEU A 521 2.41 7.64 3.57
CA LEU A 521 2.81 7.93 2.19
C LEU A 521 3.04 9.42 2.00
N GLU A 522 3.86 9.76 1.01
CA GLU A 522 3.93 11.12 0.50
C GLU A 522 2.55 11.60 0.03
N ARG A 523 2.23 12.86 0.33
CA ARG A 523 0.95 13.50 0.00
C ARG A 523 0.53 13.28 -1.44
N GLN A 524 1.42 13.51 -2.40
CA GLN A 524 1.10 13.35 -3.82
C GLN A 524 0.75 11.90 -4.19
N LEU A 525 1.36 10.93 -3.51
CA LEU A 525 1.09 9.51 -3.74
C LEU A 525 -0.26 9.12 -3.14
N ALA A 526 -0.59 9.63 -1.95
CA ALA A 526 -1.91 9.47 -1.36
C ALA A 526 -3.01 10.10 -2.25
N GLU A 527 -2.77 11.31 -2.79
CA GLU A 527 -3.68 11.97 -3.74
C GLU A 527 -3.85 11.16 -5.05
N ALA A 528 -2.80 10.49 -5.52
CA ALA A 528 -2.87 9.60 -6.69
C ALA A 528 -3.67 8.31 -6.44
N LEU A 529 -3.84 7.90 -5.18
CA LEU A 529 -4.67 6.76 -4.79
C LEU A 529 -6.12 7.14 -4.46
N ASP A 530 -6.41 8.43 -4.24
CA ASP A 530 -7.74 8.88 -3.85
C ASP A 530 -8.80 8.54 -4.92
N PRO A 531 -9.93 7.91 -4.55
CA PRO A 531 -10.99 7.56 -5.50
C PRO A 531 -11.59 8.76 -6.25
N ALA A 532 -11.64 9.95 -5.65
CA ALA A 532 -12.23 11.15 -6.24
C ALA A 532 -11.39 11.79 -7.35
N ARG A 533 -10.15 11.31 -7.59
CA ARG A 533 -9.29 11.85 -8.66
C ARG A 533 -9.96 11.78 -10.04
N PHE A 534 -10.81 10.79 -10.26
CA PHE A 534 -11.55 10.63 -11.51
C PHE A 534 -12.69 11.64 -11.63
N LEU A 535 -13.53 11.78 -10.60
CA LEU A 535 -14.61 12.77 -10.59
C LEU A 535 -14.05 14.21 -10.69
N LEU A 536 -12.94 14.51 -10.03
CA LEU A 536 -12.27 15.81 -10.17
C LEU A 536 -11.86 16.08 -11.62
N ARG A 537 -11.25 15.08 -12.27
CA ARG A 537 -10.80 15.20 -13.67
C ARG A 537 -11.97 15.37 -14.62
N GLU A 538 -13.08 14.67 -14.38
CA GLU A 538 -14.33 14.83 -15.13
C GLU A 538 -14.90 16.24 -14.98
N ARG A 539 -15.10 16.72 -13.74
CA ARG A 539 -15.62 18.07 -13.47
C ARG A 539 -14.74 19.18 -14.05
N ARG A 540 -13.41 19.00 -14.05
CA ARG A 540 -12.47 19.95 -14.66
C ARG A 540 -12.49 19.95 -16.19
N ARG A 541 -12.98 18.88 -16.83
CA ARG A 541 -13.16 18.82 -18.30
C ARG A 541 -14.51 19.38 -18.74
N ALA A 542 -15.50 19.30 -17.86
CA ALA A 542 -16.85 19.79 -18.11
C ALA A 542 -17.02 21.30 -17.79
N ALA A 543 -16.15 21.86 -16.96
CA ALA A 543 -16.03 23.29 -16.66
C ALA A 543 -15.08 23.99 -17.62
#